data_AF-A0AAU0WFT2-F1
#
_entry.id   AF-A0AAU0WFT2-F1
#
_cell.length_a   1.000
_cell.length_b   1.000
_cell.length_c   1.000
_cell.angle_alpha   90.00
_cell.angle_beta   90.00
_cell.angle_gamma   90.00
#
_symmetry.space_group_name_H-M   'P 1'
#
loop_
_entity.id
_entity.type
_entity.pdbx_description
1 polymer ?
#
loop_
_entity_poly.entity_id
_entity_poly.type
_entity_poly.pdbx_seq_one_letter_code
_entity_poly.pdbx_strand_id
1 'polypeptide(L)'
;MVVSQTGAAGQPKVLNPLWIISLFLTVSEVAVGAAATQTQGWLQALLVIYSAVFPTGVAATFFAILIMKPYVLYAPKDYSSNPSVNDFVEALNSSRSRGIENMEASIRQAIEGVIPKIIDEKFGQRDQEEIVANAVRAAQTDFLLRTIHVSYLALDVTLSDLVLPVNADTPVQQVLDEIWSAQGVVPAHSYGRDWVLFDAETKHQYRDMGTIWAQRNRIGLVDSRPIHEVGIRPGARLVAARLG
;
A
#
# COMPACT_ATOMS: atom_id res chain seq x y z
N MET A 1 61.22 15.84 4.84
CA MET A 1 60.14 16.10 3.87
C MET A 1 58.84 15.94 4.62
N VAL A 2 58.16 17.05 4.92
CA VAL A 2 56.99 17.12 5.79
C VAL A 2 55.75 17.06 4.90
N VAL A 3 54.87 16.08 5.13
CA VAL A 3 53.55 16.01 4.47
C VAL A 3 52.54 16.67 5.40
N SER A 4 52.12 17.88 5.04
CA SER A 4 51.04 18.60 5.70
C SER A 4 49.69 17.96 5.36
N GLN A 5 48.94 17.54 6.37
CA GLN A 5 47.51 17.24 6.24
C GLN A 5 46.73 18.55 6.22
N THR A 6 46.16 18.91 5.08
CA THR A 6 45.21 20.01 4.92
C THR A 6 43.84 19.60 5.45
N GLY A 7 43.25 20.49 6.25
CA GLY A 7 42.07 20.26 7.07
C GLY A 7 40.78 19.91 6.31
N ALA A 8 39.94 19.17 7.01
CA ALA A 8 38.58 18.83 6.62
C ALA A 8 37.75 20.11 6.38
N ALA A 9 37.27 20.28 5.14
CA ALA A 9 36.22 21.22 4.82
C ALA A 9 34.91 20.74 5.47
N GLY A 10 34.37 21.52 6.41
CA GLY A 10 33.07 21.26 7.03
C GLY A 10 31.98 21.24 5.96
N GLN A 11 31.22 20.15 5.90
CA GLN A 11 30.06 20.06 5.02
C GLN A 11 29.05 21.17 5.39
N PRO A 12 28.43 21.86 4.41
CA PRO A 12 27.40 22.83 4.68
C PRO A 12 26.23 22.12 5.37
N LYS A 13 25.96 22.51 6.62
CA LYS A 13 24.83 22.01 7.40
C LYS A 13 23.55 22.36 6.64
N VAL A 14 22.97 21.36 5.97
CA VAL A 14 21.66 21.50 5.33
C VAL A 14 20.68 21.71 6.49
N LEU A 15 20.30 22.95 6.73
CA LEU A 15 19.44 23.31 7.85
C LEU A 15 18.10 22.60 7.65
N ASN A 16 17.82 21.67 8.56
CA ASN A 16 16.57 20.93 8.60
C ASN A 16 15.42 21.96 8.61
N PRO A 17 14.44 21.88 7.69
CA PRO A 17 13.29 22.78 7.63
C PRO A 17 12.58 22.96 8.98
N LEU A 18 12.66 21.94 9.83
CA LEU A 18 12.12 21.93 11.19
C LEU A 18 12.74 23.00 12.10
N TRP A 19 14.03 23.32 11.92
CA TRP A 19 14.70 24.37 12.69
C TRP A 19 14.21 25.77 12.31
N ILE A 20 13.95 26.02 11.02
CA ILE A 20 13.42 27.30 10.52
C ILE A 20 12.01 27.54 11.09
N ILE A 21 11.17 26.50 11.12
CA ILE A 21 9.82 26.58 11.71
C ILE A 21 9.90 26.89 13.20
N SER A 22 10.78 26.20 13.94
CA SER A 22 10.95 26.43 15.39
C SER A 22 11.43 27.86 15.71
N LEU A 23 12.34 28.39 14.90
CA LEU A 23 12.84 29.76 15.04
C LEU A 23 11.72 30.77 14.78
N PHE A 24 10.93 30.55 13.71
CA PHE A 24 9.85 31.45 13.33
C PHE A 24 8.73 31.49 14.37
N LEU A 25 8.38 30.33 14.94
CA LEU A 25 7.40 30.24 16.03
C LEU A 25 7.89 31.00 17.27
N THR A 26 9.14 30.81 17.66
CA THR A 26 9.73 31.48 18.84
C THR A 26 9.73 33.00 18.66
N VAL A 27 10.16 33.49 17.49
CA VAL A 27 10.19 34.94 17.21
C VAL A 27 8.77 35.51 17.15
N SER A 28 7.82 34.78 16.57
CA SER A 28 6.42 35.22 16.47
C SER A 28 5.75 35.29 17.85
N GLU A 29 6.00 34.31 18.71
CA GLU A 29 5.48 34.27 20.08
C GLU A 29 6.00 35.46 20.91
N VAL A 30 7.31 35.75 20.84
CA VAL A 30 7.92 36.89 21.54
C VAL A 30 7.36 38.22 21.01
N ALA A 31 7.22 38.37 19.69
CA ALA A 31 6.70 39.59 19.10
C ALA A 31 5.22 39.83 19.47
N VAL A 32 4.39 38.79 19.45
CA VAL A 32 2.98 38.87 19.85
C VAL A 32 2.87 39.16 21.35
N GLY A 33 3.68 38.50 22.19
CA GLY A 33 3.72 38.76 23.62
C GLY A 33 4.12 40.21 23.94
N ALA A 34 5.14 40.74 23.26
CA ALA A 34 5.59 42.12 23.44
C ALA A 34 4.58 43.16 22.92
N ALA A 35 3.85 42.86 21.84
CA ALA A 35 2.79 43.72 21.33
C ALA A 35 1.55 43.71 22.24
N ALA A 36 1.22 42.55 22.83
CA ALA A 36 0.09 42.40 23.74
C ALA A 36 0.27 43.17 25.05
N THR A 37 1.50 43.33 25.55
CA THR A 37 1.77 44.10 26.77
C THR A 37 1.73 45.62 26.55
N GLN A 38 1.94 46.08 25.32
CA GLN A 38 1.97 47.50 24.95
C GLN A 38 0.64 48.01 24.39
N THR A 39 -0.34 47.13 24.17
CA THR A 39 -1.65 47.49 23.64
C THR A 39 -2.73 47.31 24.71
N GLN A 40 -3.62 48.29 24.83
CA GLN A 40 -4.79 48.22 25.70
C GLN A 40 -6.07 48.44 24.90
N GLY A 41 -7.16 47.83 25.36
CA GLY A 41 -8.48 47.97 24.77
C GLY A 41 -8.64 47.19 23.47
N TRP A 42 -9.37 47.76 22.51
CA TRP A 42 -9.81 47.05 21.30
C TRP A 42 -8.65 46.61 20.37
N LEU A 43 -7.50 47.30 20.39
CA LEU A 43 -6.32 46.91 19.60
C LEU A 43 -5.74 45.56 20.07
N GLN A 44 -5.76 45.29 21.37
CA GLN A 44 -5.29 44.02 21.92
C GLN A 44 -6.16 42.86 21.44
N ALA A 45 -7.48 43.06 21.41
CA ALA A 45 -8.42 42.05 20.88
C ALA A 45 -8.16 41.77 19.39
N LEU A 46 -7.91 42.79 18.57
CA LEU A 46 -7.56 42.60 17.16
C LEU A 46 -6.23 41.85 16.98
N LEU A 47 -5.22 42.14 17.80
CA LEU A 47 -3.94 41.44 17.75
C LEU A 47 -4.10 39.95 18.10
N VAL A 48 -4.91 39.62 19.11
CA VAL A 48 -5.20 38.23 19.49
C VAL A 48 -5.95 37.51 18.36
N ILE A 49 -6.99 38.13 17.78
CA ILE A 49 -7.74 37.54 16.67
C ILE A 49 -6.83 37.32 15.46
N TYR A 50 -6.03 38.32 15.09
CA TYR A 50 -5.08 38.20 13.98
C TYR A 50 -4.05 37.08 14.23
N SER A 51 -3.47 37.02 15.44
CA SER A 51 -2.48 36.02 15.82
C SER A 51 -3.03 34.59 15.83
N ALA A 52 -4.33 34.41 16.08
CA ALA A 52 -4.97 33.09 16.05
C ALA A 52 -5.42 32.69 14.63
N VAL A 53 -6.03 33.62 13.90
CA VAL A 53 -6.62 33.36 12.58
C VAL A 53 -5.53 33.17 11.52
N PHE A 54 -4.45 33.95 11.55
CA PHE A 54 -3.43 33.91 10.51
C PHE A 54 -2.71 32.55 10.41
N PRO A 55 -2.15 31.98 11.50
CA PRO A 55 -1.49 30.67 11.43
C PRO A 55 -2.46 29.55 11.08
N THR A 56 -3.68 29.62 11.63
CA THR A 56 -4.74 28.64 11.34
C THR A 56 -5.12 28.67 9.86
N GLY A 57 -5.26 29.86 9.27
CA GLY A 57 -5.56 30.03 7.85
C GLY A 57 -4.43 29.53 6.94
N VAL A 58 -3.17 29.81 7.29
CA VAL A 58 -2.00 29.29 6.56
C VAL A 58 -1.96 27.76 6.62
N ALA A 59 -2.14 27.17 7.82
CA ALA A 59 -2.16 25.72 7.99
C ALA A 59 -3.33 25.07 7.22
N ALA A 60 -4.55 25.61 7.33
CA ALA A 60 -5.71 25.11 6.61
C ALA A 60 -5.50 25.16 5.08
N THR A 61 -4.93 26.26 4.58
CA THR A 61 -4.61 26.41 3.16
C THR A 61 -3.55 25.39 2.73
N PHE A 62 -2.51 25.20 3.54
CA PHE A 62 -1.49 24.18 3.28
C PHE A 62 -2.13 22.78 3.18
N PHE A 63 -2.94 22.36 4.16
CA PHE A 63 -3.62 21.06 4.12
C PHE A 63 -4.62 20.95 2.96
N ALA A 64 -5.34 22.02 2.62
CA ALA A 64 -6.22 22.03 1.45
C ALA A 64 -5.43 21.79 0.16
N ILE A 65 -4.27 22.42 0.01
CA ILE A 65 -3.36 22.17 -1.12
C ILE A 65 -2.87 20.72 -1.11
N LEU A 66 -2.59 20.14 0.05
CA LEU A 66 -2.16 18.74 0.14
C LEU A 66 -3.26 17.76 -0.32
N ILE A 67 -4.51 18.02 0.06
CA ILE A 67 -5.65 17.21 -0.36
C ILE A 67 -5.87 17.32 -1.87
N MET A 68 -5.70 18.52 -2.44
CA MET A 68 -5.90 18.75 -3.88
C MET A 68 -4.72 18.32 -4.75
N LYS A 69 -3.49 18.36 -4.21
CA LYS A 69 -2.24 18.10 -4.95
C LYS A 69 -1.25 17.27 -4.12
N PRO A 70 -1.56 16.00 -3.83
CA PRO A 70 -0.70 15.13 -3.02
C PRO A 70 0.70 14.93 -3.63
N TYR A 71 0.84 15.13 -4.94
CA TYR A 71 2.09 14.99 -5.70
C TYR A 71 3.11 16.13 -5.49
N VAL A 72 2.77 17.21 -4.77
CA VAL A 72 3.67 18.36 -4.52
C VAL A 72 4.57 18.15 -3.29
N LEU A 73 4.31 17.14 -2.46
CA LEU A 73 5.06 16.87 -1.22
C LEU A 73 6.42 16.20 -1.41
N TYR A 74 6.71 15.71 -2.62
CA TYR A 74 7.93 14.97 -2.89
C TYR A 74 8.66 15.65 -4.05
N ALA A 75 9.89 16.10 -3.80
CA ALA A 75 10.69 16.64 -4.88
C ALA A 75 11.04 15.49 -5.85
N PRO A 76 11.06 15.70 -7.18
CA PRO A 76 11.43 14.67 -8.16
C PRO A 76 12.75 13.93 -7.85
N LYS A 77 13.66 14.58 -7.12
CA LYS A 77 14.94 14.02 -6.65
C LYS A 77 14.82 13.01 -5.50
N ASP A 78 13.72 13.02 -4.74
CA ASP A 78 13.44 12.04 -3.68
C ASP A 78 12.86 10.74 -4.28
N TYR A 79 12.41 10.79 -5.53
CA TYR A 79 12.23 9.64 -6.41
C TYR A 79 13.52 9.44 -7.20
N SER A 80 14.53 8.82 -6.58
CA SER A 80 15.81 8.56 -7.21
C SER A 80 15.68 8.11 -8.68
N SER A 81 16.25 8.94 -9.57
CA SER A 81 16.67 8.67 -10.96
C SER A 81 15.60 8.17 -11.94
N ASN A 82 14.81 9.10 -12.50
CA ASN A 82 14.00 8.94 -13.73
C ASN A 82 13.25 7.59 -13.88
N PRO A 83 12.16 7.35 -13.14
CA PRO A 83 11.28 6.24 -13.46
C PRO A 83 10.45 6.62 -14.70
N SER A 84 10.60 5.83 -15.75
CA SER A 84 9.66 5.84 -16.86
C SER A 84 8.29 5.38 -16.36
N VAL A 85 7.20 5.69 -17.08
CA VAL A 85 5.86 5.16 -16.76
C VAL A 85 5.87 3.63 -16.66
N ASN A 86 6.76 2.98 -17.44
CA ASN A 86 6.97 1.54 -17.38
C ASN A 86 7.59 1.10 -16.04
N ASP A 87 8.52 1.86 -15.45
CA ASP A 87 9.07 1.55 -14.12
C ASP A 87 8.05 1.73 -13.00
N PHE A 88 7.10 2.65 -13.14
CA PHE A 88 6.00 2.82 -12.18
C PHE A 88 4.97 1.68 -12.30
N VAL A 89 4.60 1.31 -13.53
CA VAL A 89 3.72 0.16 -13.81
C VAL A 89 4.40 -1.15 -13.41
N GLU A 90 5.71 -1.27 -13.62
CA GLU A 90 6.51 -2.41 -13.20
C GLU A 90 6.71 -2.43 -11.69
N ALA A 91 6.90 -1.29 -11.01
CA ALA A 91 6.94 -1.21 -9.54
C ALA A 91 5.58 -1.53 -8.89
N LEU A 92 4.46 -1.15 -9.50
CA LEU A 92 3.11 -1.52 -9.06
C LEU A 92 2.81 -3.01 -9.30
N ASN A 93 3.13 -3.52 -10.48
CA ASN A 93 2.93 -4.95 -10.81
C ASN A 93 3.89 -5.85 -10.03
N SER A 94 5.15 -5.43 -9.84
CA SER A 94 6.13 -6.16 -9.04
C SER A 94 5.99 -5.94 -7.53
N SER A 95 5.34 -4.86 -7.05
CA SER A 95 4.95 -4.77 -5.62
C SER A 95 3.78 -5.71 -5.31
N ARG A 96 2.95 -6.03 -6.31
CA ARG A 96 1.86 -6.99 -6.15
C ARG A 96 2.35 -8.45 -6.10
N SER A 97 3.43 -8.80 -6.83
CA SER A 97 4.09 -10.12 -6.71
C SER A 97 5.12 -10.20 -5.56
N ARG A 98 5.94 -9.15 -5.35
CA ARG A 98 6.84 -9.05 -4.18
C ARG A 98 6.08 -8.86 -2.88
N GLY A 99 4.81 -8.47 -2.92
CA GLY A 99 3.94 -8.39 -1.75
C GLY A 99 3.92 -9.71 -0.98
N ILE A 100 4.07 -10.86 -1.64
CA ILE A 100 4.08 -12.18 -0.98
C ILE A 100 5.47 -12.54 -0.45
N GLU A 101 6.54 -12.34 -1.22
CA GLU A 101 7.92 -12.59 -0.75
C GLU A 101 8.31 -11.63 0.40
N ASN A 102 7.95 -10.35 0.28
CA ASN A 102 8.17 -9.36 1.33
C ASN A 102 7.23 -9.57 2.53
N MET A 103 6.02 -10.12 2.32
CA MET A 103 5.12 -10.46 3.42
C MET A 103 5.56 -11.73 4.12
N GLU A 104 6.14 -12.71 3.44
CA GLU A 104 6.80 -13.85 4.08
C GLU A 104 7.97 -13.37 4.95
N ALA A 105 8.82 -12.48 4.41
CA ALA A 105 9.90 -11.85 5.17
C ALA A 105 9.35 -11.03 6.37
N SER A 106 8.25 -10.31 6.19
CA SER A 106 7.61 -9.50 7.25
C SER A 106 6.89 -10.37 8.30
N ILE A 107 6.25 -11.48 7.90
CA ILE A 107 5.63 -12.45 8.78
C ILE A 107 6.72 -13.15 9.60
N ARG A 108 7.81 -13.59 8.94
CA ARG A 108 8.99 -14.15 9.61
C ARG A 108 9.55 -13.15 10.62
N GLN A 109 9.77 -11.90 10.22
CA GLN A 109 10.32 -10.85 11.10
C GLN A 109 9.37 -10.51 12.27
N ALA A 110 8.05 -10.49 12.04
CA ALA A 110 7.06 -10.25 13.08
C ALA A 110 6.98 -11.42 14.08
N ILE A 111 7.04 -12.66 13.59
CA ILE A 111 7.04 -13.88 14.41
C ILE A 111 8.35 -13.96 15.22
N GLU A 112 9.51 -13.76 14.58
CA GLU A 112 10.82 -13.72 15.24
C GLU A 112 10.92 -12.56 16.25
N GLY A 113 10.19 -11.46 16.08
CA GLY A 113 10.16 -10.35 17.03
C GLY A 113 9.25 -10.54 18.26
N VAL A 114 8.25 -11.42 18.16
CA VAL A 114 7.25 -11.64 19.22
C VAL A 114 7.54 -12.91 20.01
N ILE A 115 7.99 -13.98 19.36
CA ILE A 115 8.21 -15.28 19.98
C ILE A 115 9.27 -15.27 21.10
N PRO A 116 10.43 -14.59 20.98
CA PRO A 116 11.43 -14.56 22.06
C PRO A 116 10.87 -13.98 23.35
N LYS A 117 9.98 -12.99 23.26
CA LYS A 117 9.36 -12.33 24.42
C LYS A 117 8.37 -13.22 25.18
N ILE A 118 7.87 -14.29 24.57
CA ILE A 118 6.91 -15.23 25.18
C ILE A 118 7.62 -16.50 25.65
N ILE A 119 8.72 -16.89 24.98
CA ILE A 119 9.39 -18.18 25.17
C ILE A 119 10.57 -18.11 26.17
N ASP A 120 11.11 -16.92 26.44
CA ASP A 120 12.24 -16.70 27.37
C ASP A 120 12.01 -17.22 28.80
N GLU A 121 10.77 -17.53 29.22
CA GLU A 121 10.50 -18.04 30.56
C GLU A 121 10.56 -19.58 30.71
N LYS A 122 10.54 -20.40 29.64
CA LYS A 122 10.33 -21.86 29.81
C LYS A 122 11.04 -22.85 28.87
N PHE A 123 11.70 -22.44 27.77
CA PHE A 123 12.25 -23.40 26.80
C PHE A 123 13.73 -23.14 26.45
N GLY A 124 14.48 -24.20 26.13
CA GLY A 124 15.88 -24.10 25.72
C GLY A 124 16.06 -23.62 24.28
N GLN A 125 17.25 -23.08 23.94
CA GLN A 125 17.53 -22.49 22.60
C GLN A 125 17.25 -23.43 21.41
N ARG A 126 17.40 -24.76 21.57
CA ARG A 126 17.09 -25.73 20.51
C ARG A 126 15.58 -25.90 20.28
N ASP A 127 14.76 -25.79 21.32
CA ASP A 127 13.30 -25.93 21.19
C ASP A 127 12.71 -24.67 20.53
N GLN A 128 13.34 -23.51 20.73
CA GLN A 128 12.89 -22.24 20.16
C GLN A 128 12.98 -22.22 18.63
N GLU A 129 14.07 -22.72 18.04
CA GLU A 129 14.24 -22.77 16.58
C GLU A 129 13.22 -23.71 15.93
N GLU A 130 12.93 -24.85 16.56
CA GLU A 130 11.92 -25.80 16.09
C GLU A 130 10.49 -25.22 16.19
N ILE A 131 10.16 -24.54 17.29
CA ILE A 131 8.85 -23.88 17.47
C ILE A 131 8.65 -22.78 16.43
N VAL A 132 9.67 -21.94 16.20
CA VAL A 132 9.60 -20.88 15.16
C VAL A 132 9.43 -21.50 13.78
N ALA A 133 10.21 -22.53 13.43
CA ALA A 133 10.11 -23.20 12.14
C ALA A 133 8.72 -23.82 11.92
N ASN A 134 8.14 -24.43 12.96
CA ASN A 134 6.79 -24.99 12.89
C ASN A 134 5.71 -23.90 12.78
N ALA A 135 5.85 -22.78 13.49
CA ALA A 135 4.94 -21.65 13.40
C ALA A 135 4.96 -21.00 12.00
N VAL A 136 6.16 -20.80 11.43
CA VAL A 136 6.32 -20.28 10.06
C VAL A 136 5.69 -21.24 9.05
N ARG A 137 5.94 -22.55 9.16
CA ARG A 137 5.35 -23.54 8.26
C ARG A 137 3.82 -23.58 8.36
N ALA A 138 3.27 -23.46 9.57
CA ALA A 138 1.83 -23.39 9.79
C ALA A 138 1.22 -22.12 9.17
N ALA A 139 1.86 -20.96 9.36
CA ALA A 139 1.46 -19.70 8.74
C ALA A 139 1.53 -19.74 7.20
N GLN A 140 2.60 -20.29 6.62
CA GLN A 140 2.72 -20.47 5.18
C GLN A 140 1.60 -21.38 4.63
N THR A 141 1.29 -22.47 5.34
CA THR A 141 0.22 -23.39 4.93
C THR A 141 -1.15 -22.71 4.98
N ASP A 142 -1.44 -21.98 6.07
CA ASP A 142 -2.69 -21.20 6.19
C ASP A 142 -2.77 -20.09 5.13
N PHE A 143 -1.64 -19.49 4.76
CA PHE A 143 -1.57 -18.48 3.71
C PHE A 143 -1.88 -19.06 2.33
N LEU A 144 -1.28 -20.19 1.96
CA LEU A 144 -1.56 -20.86 0.68
C LEU A 144 -3.03 -21.29 0.58
N LEU A 145 -3.65 -21.63 1.71
CA LEU A 145 -5.09 -21.92 1.77
C LEU A 145 -5.96 -20.67 1.62
N ARG A 146 -5.37 -19.47 1.64
CA ARG A 146 -6.03 -18.16 1.51
C ARG A 146 -5.58 -17.41 0.26
N THR A 147 -4.97 -18.08 -0.71
CA THR A 147 -4.62 -17.46 -1.99
C THR A 147 -5.33 -18.14 -3.15
N ILE A 148 -5.63 -17.40 -4.19
CA ILE A 148 -6.01 -17.94 -5.49
C ILE A 148 -4.86 -17.67 -6.45
N HIS A 149 -4.51 -18.69 -7.25
CA HIS A 149 -3.53 -18.55 -8.31
C HIS A 149 -4.26 -18.38 -9.64
N VAL A 150 -3.96 -17.32 -10.39
CA VAL A 150 -4.56 -17.01 -11.69
C VAL A 150 -3.48 -17.06 -12.75
N SER A 151 -3.57 -18.04 -13.64
CA SER A 151 -2.66 -18.17 -14.78
C SER A 151 -3.25 -17.54 -16.03
N TYR A 152 -2.39 -16.86 -16.80
CA TYR A 152 -2.73 -16.21 -18.07
C TYR A 152 -2.26 -17.00 -19.30
N LEU A 153 -1.79 -18.25 -19.11
CA LEU A 153 -1.19 -19.05 -20.17
C LEU A 153 -2.13 -19.23 -21.37
N ALA A 154 -3.44 -19.31 -21.13
CA ALA A 154 -4.45 -19.46 -22.19
C ALA A 154 -4.72 -18.17 -23.00
N LEU A 155 -4.04 -17.07 -22.67
CA LEU A 155 -4.09 -15.81 -23.41
C LEU A 155 -2.82 -15.61 -24.27
N ASP A 156 -1.96 -16.62 -24.39
CA ASP A 156 -0.66 -16.58 -25.09
C ASP A 156 0.28 -15.49 -24.56
N VAL A 157 0.15 -15.12 -23.28
CA VAL A 157 1.03 -14.12 -22.67
C VAL A 157 1.93 -14.80 -21.65
N THR A 158 3.24 -14.61 -21.81
CA THR A 158 4.29 -15.13 -20.92
C THR A 158 4.39 -14.28 -19.65
N LEU A 159 3.31 -14.24 -18.87
CA LEU A 159 3.25 -13.50 -17.62
C LEU A 159 3.29 -14.46 -16.45
N SER A 160 3.94 -14.02 -15.37
CA SER A 160 3.92 -14.73 -14.11
C SER A 160 2.48 -14.89 -13.61
N ASP A 161 2.18 -16.04 -13.03
CA ASP A 161 0.89 -16.29 -12.41
C ASP A 161 0.60 -15.21 -11.35
N LEU A 162 -0.62 -14.68 -11.38
CA LEU A 162 -1.08 -13.72 -10.39
C LEU A 162 -1.57 -14.47 -9.16
N VAL A 163 -1.00 -14.15 -7.99
CA VAL A 163 -1.40 -14.73 -6.72
C VAL A 163 -2.20 -13.69 -5.94
N LEU A 164 -3.45 -14.02 -5.62
CA LEU A 164 -4.40 -13.12 -4.98
C LEU A 164 -4.74 -13.61 -3.57
N PRO A 165 -4.42 -12.84 -2.51
CA PRO A 165 -4.89 -13.16 -1.18
C PRO A 165 -6.40 -12.92 -1.10
N VAL A 166 -7.15 -13.95 -0.71
CA VAL A 166 -8.59 -13.94 -0.58
C VAL A 166 -9.04 -14.70 0.66
N ASN A 167 -10.23 -14.40 1.13
CA ASN A 167 -10.98 -15.22 2.07
C ASN A 167 -12.30 -15.65 1.43
N ALA A 168 -13.05 -16.54 2.08
CA ALA A 168 -14.32 -17.02 1.56
C ALA A 168 -15.29 -15.86 1.24
N ASP A 169 -15.26 -14.80 2.05
CA ASP A 169 -16.16 -13.64 1.95
C ASP A 169 -15.67 -12.56 0.97
N THR A 170 -14.55 -12.79 0.29
CA THR A 170 -14.00 -11.80 -0.64
C THR A 170 -14.97 -11.60 -1.80
N PRO A 171 -15.39 -10.36 -2.10
CA PRO A 171 -16.33 -10.11 -3.18
C PRO A 171 -15.76 -10.52 -4.55
N VAL A 172 -16.61 -11.10 -5.39
CA VAL A 172 -16.27 -11.46 -6.77
C VAL A 172 -15.70 -10.27 -7.53
N GLN A 173 -16.32 -9.08 -7.39
CA GLN A 173 -15.86 -7.88 -8.05
C GLN A 173 -14.40 -7.55 -7.72
N GLN A 174 -14.00 -7.67 -6.45
CA GLN A 174 -12.64 -7.37 -6.03
C GLN A 174 -11.64 -8.32 -6.71
N VAL A 175 -11.96 -9.61 -6.80
CA VAL A 175 -11.09 -10.58 -7.49
C VAL A 175 -10.98 -10.25 -8.97
N LEU A 176 -12.09 -9.94 -9.64
CA LEU A 176 -12.07 -9.56 -11.06
C LEU A 176 -11.28 -8.26 -11.28
N ASP A 177 -11.38 -7.30 -10.35
CA ASP A 177 -10.67 -6.03 -10.40
C ASP A 177 -9.15 -6.19 -10.28
N GLU A 178 -8.70 -7.07 -9.40
CA GLU A 178 -7.29 -7.43 -9.30
C GLU A 178 -6.77 -8.12 -10.56
N ILE A 179 -7.58 -9.01 -11.17
CA ILE A 179 -7.19 -9.73 -12.40
C ILE A 179 -7.08 -8.80 -13.59
N TRP A 180 -8.07 -7.93 -13.85
CA TRP A 180 -7.97 -7.04 -15.01
C TRP A 180 -6.95 -5.92 -14.81
N SER A 181 -6.75 -5.46 -13.56
CA SER A 181 -5.72 -4.46 -13.27
C SER A 181 -4.31 -5.04 -13.37
N ALA A 182 -4.15 -6.36 -13.25
CA ALA A 182 -2.87 -7.02 -13.47
C ALA A 182 -2.49 -6.96 -14.96
N GLN A 183 -1.56 -6.08 -15.29
CA GLN A 183 -0.82 -6.03 -16.56
C GLN A 183 -1.67 -5.81 -17.83
N GLY A 184 -2.95 -5.43 -17.71
CA GLY A 184 -3.81 -5.04 -18.84
C GLY A 184 -4.07 -6.16 -19.86
N VAL A 185 -3.90 -7.42 -19.45
CA VAL A 185 -3.97 -8.60 -20.33
C VAL A 185 -5.40 -8.84 -20.82
N VAL A 186 -6.34 -8.62 -19.92
CA VAL A 186 -7.77 -8.78 -20.17
C VAL A 186 -8.44 -7.40 -20.20
N PRO A 187 -9.42 -7.16 -21.10
CA PRO A 187 -10.06 -5.86 -21.17
C PRO A 187 -10.87 -5.59 -19.90
N ALA A 188 -10.82 -4.34 -19.40
CA ALA A 188 -11.63 -3.93 -18.26
C ALA A 188 -13.13 -4.11 -18.53
N HIS A 189 -13.90 -4.47 -17.50
CA HIS A 189 -15.35 -4.62 -17.54
C HIS A 189 -15.90 -5.53 -18.66
N SER A 190 -15.09 -6.49 -19.12
CA SER A 190 -15.44 -7.41 -20.20
C SER A 190 -15.62 -8.86 -19.77
N TYR A 191 -15.59 -9.12 -18.46
CA TYR A 191 -15.76 -10.45 -17.92
C TYR A 191 -17.08 -11.09 -18.36
N GLY A 192 -17.02 -12.34 -18.81
CA GLY A 192 -18.15 -13.08 -19.35
C GLY A 192 -18.50 -12.76 -20.81
N ARG A 193 -17.90 -11.71 -21.40
CA ARG A 193 -18.03 -11.35 -22.82
C ARG A 193 -16.77 -11.66 -23.61
N ASP A 194 -15.63 -11.10 -23.19
CA ASP A 194 -14.36 -11.20 -23.92
C ASP A 194 -13.42 -12.23 -23.28
N TRP A 195 -13.60 -12.51 -21.99
CA TRP A 195 -12.81 -13.49 -21.24
C TRP A 195 -13.58 -14.06 -20.05
N VAL A 196 -13.12 -15.19 -19.53
CA VAL A 196 -13.69 -15.91 -18.39
C VAL A 196 -12.61 -16.60 -17.57
N LEU A 197 -12.97 -17.05 -16.37
CA LEU A 197 -12.12 -17.89 -15.54
C LEU A 197 -12.55 -19.35 -15.62
N PHE A 198 -11.55 -20.23 -15.69
CA PHE A 198 -11.71 -21.66 -15.59
C PHE A 198 -10.99 -22.18 -14.36
N ASP A 199 -11.57 -23.15 -13.69
CA ASP A 199 -10.86 -23.96 -12.72
C ASP A 199 -9.85 -24.87 -13.44
N ALA A 200 -8.58 -24.81 -13.07
CA ALA A 200 -7.53 -25.57 -13.72
C ALA A 200 -7.70 -27.09 -13.51
N GLU A 201 -8.27 -27.50 -12.38
CA GLU A 201 -8.44 -28.89 -11.98
C GLU A 201 -9.76 -29.45 -12.48
N THR A 202 -10.88 -28.79 -12.16
CA THR A 202 -12.21 -29.29 -12.49
C THR A 202 -12.66 -28.94 -13.91
N LYS A 203 -11.93 -28.05 -14.59
CA LYS A 203 -12.32 -27.45 -15.88
C LYS A 203 -13.67 -26.73 -15.85
N HIS A 204 -14.21 -26.46 -14.67
CA HIS A 204 -15.44 -25.71 -14.52
C HIS A 204 -15.23 -24.26 -14.98
N GLN A 205 -16.19 -23.74 -15.76
CA GLN A 205 -16.15 -22.38 -16.27
C GLN A 205 -17.08 -21.48 -15.46
N TYR A 206 -16.51 -20.45 -14.84
CA TYR A 206 -17.25 -19.52 -14.00
C TYR A 206 -17.92 -18.40 -14.82
N ARG A 207 -18.97 -18.72 -15.60
CA ARG A 207 -19.68 -17.70 -16.42
C ARG A 207 -20.68 -16.85 -15.65
N ASP A 208 -21.25 -17.40 -14.58
CA ASP A 208 -22.39 -16.79 -13.87
C ASP A 208 -21.93 -15.88 -12.72
N MET A 209 -21.02 -14.96 -13.03
CA MET A 209 -20.52 -13.97 -12.07
C MET A 209 -20.04 -12.66 -12.75
N GLY A 210 -19.79 -11.63 -11.95
CA GLY A 210 -19.36 -10.31 -12.42
C GLY A 210 -20.51 -9.43 -12.94
N THR A 211 -20.17 -8.36 -13.66
CA THR A 211 -21.13 -7.32 -14.08
C THR A 211 -22.31 -7.85 -14.88
N ILE A 212 -22.08 -8.81 -15.80
CA ILE A 212 -23.16 -9.38 -16.63
C ILE A 212 -24.20 -10.10 -15.75
N TRP A 213 -23.73 -10.88 -14.78
CA TRP A 213 -24.60 -11.56 -13.83
C TRP A 213 -25.36 -10.55 -12.95
N ALA A 214 -24.67 -9.53 -12.42
CA ALA A 214 -25.28 -8.51 -11.56
C ALA A 214 -26.40 -7.73 -12.29
N GLN A 215 -26.18 -7.40 -13.56
CA GLN A 215 -27.18 -6.74 -14.41
C GLN A 215 -28.38 -7.66 -14.71
N ARG A 216 -28.12 -8.93 -15.05
CA ARG A 216 -29.18 -9.92 -15.33
C ARG A 216 -30.10 -10.12 -14.13
N ASN A 217 -29.55 -10.06 -12.92
CA ASN A 217 -30.29 -10.22 -11.66
C ASN A 217 -30.82 -8.91 -11.07
N ARG A 218 -30.66 -7.77 -11.77
CA ARG A 218 -31.13 -6.43 -11.33
C ARG A 218 -30.55 -5.97 -9.98
N ILE A 219 -29.35 -6.43 -9.63
CA ILE A 219 -28.66 -6.07 -8.37
C ILE A 219 -27.82 -4.80 -8.55
N GLY A 220 -27.38 -4.50 -9.78
CA GLY A 220 -26.63 -3.29 -10.10
C GLY A 220 -25.56 -3.55 -11.15
N LEU A 221 -24.44 -2.82 -11.04
CA LEU A 221 -23.27 -2.94 -11.93
C LEU A 221 -22.15 -3.82 -11.36
N VAL A 222 -22.24 -4.16 -10.07
CA VAL A 222 -21.18 -4.81 -9.31
C VAL A 222 -21.69 -6.11 -8.73
N ASP A 223 -20.90 -7.19 -8.87
CA ASP A 223 -21.17 -8.47 -8.21
C ASP A 223 -20.48 -8.49 -6.85
N SER A 224 -21.23 -8.12 -5.81
CA SER A 224 -20.77 -8.09 -4.43
C SER A 224 -20.88 -9.43 -3.72
N ARG A 225 -21.31 -10.49 -4.41
CA ARG A 225 -21.37 -11.83 -3.80
C ARG A 225 -19.97 -12.29 -3.40
N PRO A 226 -19.85 -13.03 -2.30
CA PRO A 226 -18.58 -13.62 -1.91
C PRO A 226 -18.17 -14.75 -2.87
N ILE A 227 -16.87 -14.94 -3.06
CA ILE A 227 -16.33 -15.92 -4.01
C ILE A 227 -16.79 -17.36 -3.75
N HIS A 228 -17.08 -17.72 -2.50
CA HIS A 228 -17.57 -19.06 -2.17
C HIS A 228 -18.98 -19.35 -2.72
N GLU A 229 -19.83 -18.33 -2.87
CA GLU A 229 -21.18 -18.48 -3.44
C GLU A 229 -21.17 -18.80 -4.93
N VAL A 230 -20.11 -18.38 -5.64
CA VAL A 230 -19.90 -18.71 -7.06
C VAL A 230 -19.06 -19.97 -7.25
N GLY A 231 -18.73 -20.67 -6.17
CA GLY A 231 -17.99 -21.93 -6.18
C GLY A 231 -16.47 -21.78 -6.21
N ILE A 232 -15.95 -20.55 -6.18
CA ILE A 232 -14.51 -20.31 -6.11
C ILE A 232 -14.04 -20.47 -4.67
N ARG A 233 -13.07 -21.35 -4.45
CA ARG A 233 -12.51 -21.62 -3.12
C ARG A 233 -11.15 -20.96 -2.96
N PRO A 234 -10.82 -20.47 -1.75
CA PRO A 234 -9.44 -20.21 -1.40
C PRO A 234 -8.55 -21.45 -1.67
N GLY A 235 -7.36 -21.23 -2.20
CA GLY A 235 -6.46 -22.27 -2.72
C GLY A 235 -6.71 -22.66 -4.19
N ALA A 236 -7.78 -22.18 -4.83
CA ALA A 236 -8.09 -22.56 -6.21
C ALA A 236 -7.02 -22.08 -7.20
N ARG A 237 -6.80 -22.91 -8.23
CA ARG A 237 -5.98 -22.57 -9.39
C ARG A 237 -6.90 -22.25 -10.55
N LEU A 238 -6.92 -20.99 -10.96
CA LEU A 238 -7.76 -20.48 -12.02
C LEU A 238 -6.93 -20.16 -13.26
N VAL A 239 -7.55 -20.26 -14.42
CA VAL A 239 -6.98 -19.89 -15.71
C VAL A 239 -7.87 -18.85 -16.36
N ALA A 240 -7.31 -17.69 -16.68
CA ALA A 240 -8.00 -16.68 -17.49
C ALA A 240 -7.84 -17.04 -18.97
N ALA A 241 -8.94 -17.08 -19.71
CA ALA A 241 -8.91 -17.37 -21.14
C ALA A 241 -9.93 -16.52 -21.90
N ARG A 242 -9.64 -16.23 -23.18
CA ARG A 242 -10.55 -15.47 -24.04
C ARG A 242 -11.77 -16.31 -24.41
N LEU A 243 -12.90 -15.63 -24.53
CA LEU A 243 -14.07 -16.18 -25.21
C LEU A 243 -13.88 -15.93 -26.70
N GLY A 244 -13.77 -17.01 -27.48
CA GLY A 244 -13.75 -16.96 -28.95
C GLY A 244 -15.12 -16.68 -29.55
#